data_AF-A0AA47NSR2-F1
#
_entry.id   AF-A0AA47NSR2-F1
#
_cell.length_a   1.000
_cell.length_b   1.000
_cell.length_c   1.000
_cell.angle_alpha   90.00
_cell.angle_beta   90.00
_cell.angle_gamma   90.00
#
_symmetry.space_group_name_H-M   'P 1'
#
loop_
_entity.id
_entity.type
_entity.pdbx_description
1 polymer ?
#
loop_
_entity_poly.entity_id
_entity_poly.type
_entity_poly.pdbx_seq_one_letter_code
_entity_poly.pdbx_strand_id
1 'polypeptide(L)'
;MHVAVICNSSPYGSGQVGDISRPGCESNLEGNRSAVCLASGTWKPLENTCVIPMILELQVESQNLDQEDIPTFVTDLNTLVQSDLKPNITNSSTTILTIVEILNNIGTVATAITENIMEDILQTVEVIVSDDATNSWAELNANEARNSSSLFLSSIEAISGELEGEFVISTESILLERSRFNDSFTANLNNSLVIDIPNTNFNNLFITTITFSTLIKVLPPRNGSFILNNTDPANNTSVQNRINAAVVLVKLDEEEQSQITNVTLTYDKLNTSLTQDPQCVFWNFTLLEDLGGWDNQGCSFLADVNGTVVCNCNHLTSFSLLMSTGLPRGFAEALDIITYIGVAISMLSLVICLIIEGIIWKSITRNTTTFLRHVAIVNTAVSLLIADIWFIIGASITSETDETEKVPLDACSAATFFIHLFYLALFFWMLVSALLLFYRTVMVFSHMSKSTMLAIGFSLGYGAPLIIAVVTVAATAPGRGYIRENNGCWLNWEDTYALLAFIIPAGVILVINFIIMIVVLVKLLKRDVESSNSEEKNTLLVIFRCVAILFPTFGLTWSLGVGLMVAPQNLGLHVTFALFNSLQVCGH
;
A
#
# COMPACT_ATOMS: atom_id res chain seq x y z
N MET A 1 22.12 7.27 -36.66
CA MET A 1 20.91 8.11 -36.80
C MET A 1 20.20 8.04 -35.46
N HIS A 2 20.28 9.09 -34.65
CA HIS A 2 19.44 9.19 -33.46
C HIS A 2 18.03 9.52 -33.93
N VAL A 3 17.07 8.64 -33.63
CA VAL A 3 15.64 8.94 -33.81
C VAL A 3 15.33 10.05 -32.84
N ALA A 4 15.04 11.25 -33.35
CA ALA A 4 14.55 12.35 -32.52
C ALA A 4 13.25 11.88 -31.87
N VAL A 5 13.18 11.92 -30.55
CA VAL A 5 11.93 11.66 -29.83
C VAL A 5 11.00 12.82 -30.13
N ILE A 6 9.84 12.52 -30.71
CA ILE A 6 8.84 13.49 -31.13
C ILE A 6 7.58 13.23 -30.32
N CYS A 7 7.12 14.23 -29.56
CA CYS A 7 5.78 14.20 -28.99
C CYS A 7 4.78 14.49 -30.10
N ASN A 8 3.75 13.66 -30.24
CA ASN A 8 2.69 13.89 -31.22
C ASN A 8 1.34 13.49 -30.64
N SER A 9 0.62 14.44 -30.05
CA SER A 9 -0.76 14.23 -29.58
C SER A 9 -1.61 15.48 -29.78
N SER A 10 -2.86 15.27 -30.16
CA SER A 10 -3.86 16.35 -30.13
C SER A 10 -4.14 16.75 -28.67
N PRO A 11 -4.32 18.03 -28.35
CA PRO A 11 -4.31 19.20 -29.24
C PRO A 11 -2.95 19.91 -29.36
N TYR A 12 -1.90 19.39 -28.74
CA TYR A 12 -0.57 20.03 -28.71
C TYR A 12 0.24 19.86 -29.99
N GLY A 13 -0.15 18.92 -30.87
CA GLY A 13 0.49 18.67 -32.15
C GLY A 13 1.84 17.96 -32.03
N SER A 14 2.69 18.14 -33.04
CA SER A 14 4.02 17.53 -33.12
C SER A 14 5.10 18.49 -32.59
N GLY A 15 5.98 18.02 -31.69
CA GLY A 15 7.11 18.79 -31.15
C GLY A 15 8.28 17.90 -30.75
N GLN A 16 9.48 18.48 -30.68
CA GLN A 16 10.69 17.81 -30.18
C GLN A 16 10.82 17.95 -28.67
N VAL A 17 11.63 17.09 -28.04
CA VAL A 17 11.88 17.15 -26.59
C VAL A 17 12.34 18.55 -26.18
N GLY A 18 11.63 19.15 -25.21
CA GLY A 18 11.85 20.50 -24.72
C GLY A 18 10.99 21.58 -25.39
N ASP A 19 10.33 21.29 -26.51
CA ASP A 19 9.42 22.23 -27.15
C ASP A 19 8.20 22.51 -26.27
N ILE A 20 7.70 23.74 -26.31
CA ILE A 20 6.47 24.16 -25.63
C ILE A 20 5.40 24.43 -26.69
N SER A 21 4.28 23.71 -26.61
CA SER A 21 3.11 23.94 -27.46
C SER A 21 2.06 24.75 -26.70
N ARG A 22 1.42 25.69 -27.40
CA ARG A 22 0.39 26.59 -26.85
C ARG A 22 -0.87 26.59 -27.73
N PRO A 23 -1.63 25.50 -27.77
CA PRO A 23 -2.90 25.48 -28.49
C PRO A 23 -3.90 26.41 -27.77
N GLY A 24 -4.80 27.02 -28.55
CA GLY A 24 -5.96 27.68 -27.98
C GLY A 24 -6.87 26.69 -27.25
N CYS A 25 -7.74 27.19 -26.39
CA CYS A 25 -8.80 26.40 -25.77
C CYS A 25 -9.79 25.88 -26.83
N GLU A 26 -10.59 24.86 -26.47
CA GLU A 26 -11.65 24.36 -27.33
C GLU A 26 -12.68 25.46 -27.65
N SER A 27 -13.46 25.29 -28.72
CA SER A 27 -14.28 26.35 -29.35
C SER A 27 -15.37 26.99 -28.48
N ASN A 28 -15.47 26.66 -27.19
CA ASN A 28 -16.43 27.20 -26.22
C ASN A 28 -15.79 27.61 -24.87
N LEU A 29 -14.46 27.67 -24.80
CA LEU A 29 -13.70 27.98 -23.60
C LEU A 29 -12.75 29.15 -23.87
N GLU A 30 -12.54 30.00 -22.87
CA GLU A 30 -11.59 31.11 -22.90
C GLU A 30 -10.44 30.89 -21.93
N GLY A 31 -9.22 31.24 -22.33
CA GLY A 31 -8.02 31.07 -21.51
C GLY A 31 -6.79 30.69 -22.33
N ASN A 32 -5.79 30.17 -21.63
CA ASN A 32 -4.53 29.74 -22.22
C ASN A 32 -4.22 28.30 -21.84
N ARG A 33 -3.60 27.57 -22.76
CA ARG A 33 -3.20 26.19 -22.52
C ARG A 33 -1.80 25.97 -23.08
N SER A 34 -0.92 25.37 -22.27
CA SER A 34 0.43 25.06 -22.68
C SER A 34 0.94 23.74 -22.13
N ALA A 35 1.83 23.09 -22.87
CA ALA A 35 2.50 21.86 -22.47
C ALA A 35 3.93 21.81 -23.00
N VAL A 36 4.80 21.06 -22.32
CA VAL A 36 6.19 20.79 -22.73
C VAL A 36 6.37 19.34 -23.16
N CYS A 37 7.11 19.11 -24.23
CA CYS A 37 7.42 17.76 -24.71
C CYS A 37 8.54 17.12 -23.89
N LEU A 38 8.30 15.93 -23.33
CA LEU A 38 9.27 15.18 -22.53
C LEU A 38 10.07 14.17 -23.36
N ALA A 39 11.22 13.74 -22.84
CA ALA A 39 12.06 12.70 -23.44
C ALA A 39 11.38 11.31 -23.55
N SER A 40 10.26 11.13 -22.85
CA SER A 40 9.36 9.98 -22.97
C SER A 40 8.51 9.99 -24.25
N GLY A 41 8.49 11.09 -25.00
CA GLY A 41 7.61 11.27 -26.16
C GLY A 41 6.18 11.69 -25.81
N THR A 42 5.94 12.14 -24.57
CA THR A 42 4.64 12.61 -24.09
C THR A 42 4.65 14.11 -23.78
N TRP A 43 3.52 14.78 -24.04
CA TRP A 43 3.31 16.18 -23.63
C TRP A 43 2.94 16.25 -22.15
N LYS A 44 3.72 16.98 -21.35
CA LYS A 44 3.40 17.31 -19.95
C LYS A 44 2.71 18.68 -19.90
N PRO A 45 1.46 18.79 -19.41
CA PRO A 45 0.79 20.07 -19.22
C PRO A 45 1.62 21.00 -18.32
N LEU A 46 1.75 22.26 -18.73
CA LEU A 46 2.38 23.33 -17.95
C LEU A 46 1.33 24.28 -17.39
N GLU A 47 0.36 24.66 -18.22
CA GLU A 47 -0.68 25.62 -17.87
C GLU A 47 -1.98 25.23 -18.56
N ASN A 48 -3.08 25.31 -17.83
CA ASN A 48 -4.43 25.22 -18.39
C ASN A 48 -5.32 26.17 -17.60
N THR A 49 -5.82 27.21 -18.26
CA THR A 49 -6.72 28.21 -17.70
C THR A 49 -8.01 28.33 -18.54
N CYS A 50 -8.35 27.30 -19.32
CA CYS A 50 -9.54 27.29 -20.14
C CYS A 50 -10.81 27.21 -19.28
N VAL A 51 -11.62 28.26 -19.25
CA VAL A 51 -12.85 28.38 -18.43
C VAL A 51 -14.03 28.71 -19.35
N ILE A 52 -15.23 28.36 -18.91
CA ILE A 52 -16.47 28.76 -19.59
C ILE A 52 -16.62 30.28 -19.50
N PRO A 53 -16.76 31.03 -20.62
CA PRO A 53 -16.74 32.49 -20.60
C PRO A 53 -17.74 33.13 -19.62
N MET A 54 -18.96 32.60 -19.55
CA MET A 54 -20.00 33.10 -18.64
C MET A 54 -19.61 32.93 -17.16
N ILE A 55 -18.91 31.85 -16.80
CA ILE A 55 -18.41 31.64 -15.44
C ILE A 55 -17.22 32.56 -15.15
N LEU A 56 -16.39 32.85 -16.15
CA LEU A 56 -15.28 33.80 -16.03
C LEU A 56 -15.80 35.22 -15.80
N GLU A 57 -16.87 35.63 -16.48
CA GLU A 57 -17.54 36.92 -16.23
C GLU A 57 -18.03 37.04 -14.78
N LEU A 58 -18.72 36.03 -14.26
CA LEU A 58 -19.14 36.00 -12.86
C LEU A 58 -17.96 35.98 -11.88
N GLN A 59 -16.84 35.36 -12.24
CA GLN A 59 -15.64 35.40 -11.40
C GLN A 59 -15.08 36.82 -11.29
N VAL A 60 -15.03 37.56 -12.40
CA VAL A 60 -14.60 38.97 -12.39
C VAL A 60 -15.54 39.84 -11.58
N GLU A 61 -16.86 39.62 -11.71
CA GLU A 61 -17.88 40.31 -10.93
C GLU A 61 -17.73 40.02 -9.42
N SER A 62 -17.50 38.75 -9.05
CA SER A 62 -17.35 38.35 -7.64
C SER A 62 -16.19 39.04 -6.90
N GLN A 63 -15.18 39.55 -7.61
CA GLN A 63 -14.03 40.24 -7.01
C GLN A 63 -14.38 41.61 -6.43
N ASN A 64 -15.50 42.20 -6.86
CA ASN A 64 -16.00 43.49 -6.37
C ASN A 64 -17.42 43.35 -5.81
N LEU A 65 -17.76 42.16 -5.31
CA LEU A 65 -19.08 41.87 -4.79
C LEU A 65 -19.32 42.60 -3.47
N ASP A 66 -20.39 43.39 -3.41
CA ASP A 66 -20.86 44.02 -2.17
C ASP A 66 -21.94 43.16 -1.51
N GLN A 67 -22.13 43.32 -0.20
CA GLN A 67 -23.10 42.55 0.60
C GLN A 67 -24.52 42.60 0.01
N GLU A 68 -24.94 43.75 -0.52
CA GLU A 68 -26.29 43.97 -1.06
C GLU A 68 -26.55 43.18 -2.35
N ASP A 69 -25.50 42.84 -3.10
CA ASP A 69 -25.59 42.17 -4.40
C ASP A 69 -25.54 40.65 -4.28
N ILE A 70 -25.18 40.11 -3.11
CA ILE A 70 -25.05 38.66 -2.86
C ILE A 70 -26.30 37.88 -3.27
N PRO A 71 -27.54 38.27 -2.87
CA PRO A 71 -28.72 37.46 -3.18
C PRO A 71 -28.93 37.32 -4.69
N THR A 72 -28.78 38.41 -5.46
CA THR A 72 -28.93 38.40 -6.91
C THR A 72 -27.79 37.63 -7.58
N PHE A 73 -26.56 37.87 -7.15
CA PHE A 73 -25.38 37.24 -7.72
C PHE A 73 -25.40 35.71 -7.54
N VAL A 74 -25.78 35.23 -6.36
CA VAL A 74 -25.88 33.80 -6.04
C VAL A 74 -26.97 33.13 -6.88
N THR A 75 -28.13 33.77 -7.06
CA THR A 75 -29.19 33.25 -7.93
C THR A 75 -28.73 33.19 -9.39
N ASP A 76 -28.05 34.20 -9.90
CA ASP A 76 -27.53 34.22 -11.28
C ASP A 76 -26.47 33.12 -11.48
N LEU A 77 -25.58 32.91 -10.50
CA LEU A 77 -24.61 31.81 -10.50
C LEU A 77 -25.32 30.44 -10.52
N ASN A 78 -26.28 30.21 -9.62
CA ASN A 78 -26.99 28.94 -9.54
C ASN A 78 -27.74 28.64 -10.85
N THR A 79 -28.47 29.61 -11.39
CA THR A 79 -29.22 29.43 -12.65
C THR A 79 -28.28 29.08 -13.82
N LEU A 80 -27.10 29.70 -13.89
CA LEU A 80 -26.09 29.39 -14.89
C LEU A 80 -25.51 27.98 -14.71
N VAL A 81 -25.17 27.59 -13.49
CA VAL A 81 -24.57 26.28 -13.17
C VAL A 81 -25.55 25.13 -13.39
N GLN A 82 -26.84 25.36 -13.15
CA GLN A 82 -27.92 24.38 -13.40
C GLN A 82 -28.38 24.31 -14.85
N SER A 83 -27.90 25.20 -15.73
CA SER A 83 -28.27 25.22 -17.15
C SER A 83 -27.65 24.05 -17.95
N ASP A 84 -27.80 24.08 -19.27
CA ASP A 84 -27.18 23.14 -20.21
C ASP A 84 -25.63 23.12 -20.14
N LEU A 85 -25.02 24.03 -19.37
CA LEU A 85 -23.58 24.07 -19.09
C LEU A 85 -23.13 23.04 -18.04
N LYS A 86 -24.03 22.47 -17.22
CA LYS A 86 -23.71 21.47 -16.19
C LYS A 86 -22.69 20.40 -16.62
N PRO A 87 -22.87 19.66 -17.75
CA PRO A 87 -21.90 18.65 -18.17
C PRO A 87 -20.54 19.22 -18.59
N ASN A 88 -20.49 20.47 -19.05
CA ASN A 88 -19.22 21.14 -19.40
C ASN A 88 -18.50 21.62 -18.12
N ILE A 89 -19.25 21.99 -17.08
CA ILE A 89 -18.71 22.38 -15.78
C ILE A 89 -18.07 21.17 -15.10
N THR A 90 -18.81 20.06 -14.98
CA THR A 90 -18.32 18.86 -14.27
C THR A 90 -17.10 18.23 -14.93
N ASN A 91 -16.94 18.37 -16.24
CA ASN A 91 -15.78 17.87 -17.00
C ASN A 91 -14.60 18.87 -17.09
N SER A 92 -14.68 20.03 -16.44
CA SER A 92 -13.64 21.07 -16.51
C SER A 92 -13.09 21.41 -15.13
N SER A 93 -11.90 20.88 -14.81
CA SER A 93 -11.18 21.13 -13.55
C SER A 93 -10.93 22.62 -13.30
N THR A 94 -10.60 23.39 -14.34
CA THR A 94 -10.43 24.85 -14.27
C THR A 94 -11.74 25.58 -13.99
N THR A 95 -12.84 25.20 -14.63
CA THR A 95 -14.15 25.82 -14.37
C THR A 95 -14.63 25.55 -12.94
N ILE A 96 -14.44 24.32 -12.44
CA ILE A 96 -14.74 23.99 -11.04
C ILE A 96 -13.92 24.86 -10.09
N LEU A 97 -12.61 25.01 -10.35
CA LEU A 97 -11.76 25.88 -9.52
C LEU A 97 -12.25 27.33 -9.54
N THR A 98 -12.67 27.85 -10.69
CA THR A 98 -13.23 29.21 -10.80
C THR A 98 -14.52 29.34 -9.99
N ILE A 99 -15.40 28.34 -9.97
CA ILE A 99 -16.60 28.34 -9.12
C ILE A 99 -16.21 28.32 -7.63
N VAL A 100 -15.18 27.55 -7.26
CA VAL A 100 -14.65 27.54 -5.89
C VAL A 100 -14.09 28.91 -5.48
N GLU A 101 -13.38 29.60 -6.38
CA GLU A 101 -12.91 30.97 -6.12
C GLU A 101 -14.08 31.96 -5.94
N ILE A 102 -15.15 31.82 -6.73
CA ILE A 102 -16.37 32.61 -6.56
C ILE A 102 -17.00 32.35 -5.18
N LEU A 103 -17.14 31.08 -4.78
CA LEU A 103 -17.67 30.71 -3.45
C LEU A 103 -16.79 31.27 -2.33
N ASN A 104 -15.47 31.27 -2.50
CA ASN A 104 -14.56 31.89 -1.55
C ASN A 104 -14.82 33.40 -1.42
N ASN A 105 -14.93 34.12 -2.55
CA ASN A 105 -15.23 35.54 -2.55
C ASN A 105 -16.57 35.85 -1.86
N ILE A 106 -17.61 35.04 -2.13
CA ILE A 106 -18.88 35.12 -1.40
C ILE A 106 -18.65 34.94 0.09
N GLY A 107 -17.93 33.90 0.52
CA GLY A 107 -17.63 33.64 1.93
C GLY A 107 -16.86 34.75 2.64
N THR A 108 -16.07 35.55 1.91
CA THR A 108 -15.34 36.69 2.51
C THR A 108 -16.20 37.94 2.76
N VAL A 109 -17.32 38.09 2.06
CA VAL A 109 -18.20 39.29 2.14
C VAL A 109 -19.56 38.94 2.75
N ALA A 110 -19.94 37.66 2.71
CA ALA A 110 -21.20 37.14 3.21
C ALA A 110 -21.43 37.57 4.66
N THR A 111 -22.63 38.07 4.90
CA THR A 111 -23.19 38.34 6.22
C THR A 111 -24.70 38.19 6.07
N ALA A 112 -25.36 37.62 7.09
CA ALA A 112 -26.82 37.45 7.11
C ALA A 112 -27.38 36.61 5.94
N ILE A 113 -26.83 35.42 5.72
CA ILE A 113 -27.25 34.48 4.66
C ILE A 113 -28.56 33.78 5.07
N THR A 114 -29.62 34.00 4.30
CA THR A 114 -30.95 33.41 4.49
C THR A 114 -31.08 32.05 3.82
N GLU A 115 -32.14 31.29 4.16
CA GLU A 115 -32.42 29.94 3.65
C GLU A 115 -32.36 29.86 2.11
N ASN A 116 -33.00 30.78 1.39
CA ASN A 116 -33.01 30.80 -0.08
C ASN A 116 -31.63 31.04 -0.71
N ILE A 117 -30.81 31.92 -0.12
CA ILE A 117 -29.45 32.18 -0.60
C ILE A 117 -28.60 30.93 -0.38
N MET A 118 -28.72 30.32 0.80
CA MET A 118 -28.00 29.08 1.10
C MET A 118 -28.47 27.92 0.21
N GLU A 119 -29.75 27.85 -0.16
CA GLU A 119 -30.28 26.85 -1.07
C GLU A 119 -29.65 26.98 -2.47
N ASP A 120 -29.56 28.19 -3.03
CA ASP A 120 -28.92 28.45 -4.31
C ASP A 120 -27.40 28.11 -4.27
N ILE A 121 -26.72 28.43 -3.16
CA ILE A 121 -25.32 28.06 -2.95
C ILE A 121 -25.18 26.53 -2.92
N LEU A 122 -26.00 25.82 -2.14
CA LEU A 122 -25.91 24.37 -2.03
C LEU A 122 -26.28 23.65 -3.33
N GLN A 123 -27.21 24.19 -4.12
CA GLN A 123 -27.51 23.69 -5.46
C GLN A 123 -26.32 23.87 -6.42
N THR A 124 -25.61 25.00 -6.33
CA THR A 124 -24.35 25.20 -7.07
C THR A 124 -23.28 24.20 -6.63
N VAL A 125 -23.14 23.99 -5.32
CA VAL A 125 -22.19 23.05 -4.73
C VAL A 125 -22.50 21.62 -5.16
N GLU A 126 -23.77 21.20 -5.17
CA GLU A 126 -24.21 19.88 -5.60
C GLU A 126 -23.66 19.52 -6.99
N VAL A 127 -23.64 20.47 -7.92
CA VAL A 127 -23.08 20.24 -9.26
C VAL A 127 -21.59 19.95 -9.21
N ILE A 128 -20.81 20.74 -8.46
CA ILE A 128 -19.35 20.58 -8.40
C ILE A 128 -18.90 19.43 -7.50
N VAL A 129 -19.73 18.93 -6.59
CA VAL A 129 -19.44 17.73 -5.77
C VAL A 129 -20.12 16.46 -6.30
N SER A 130 -20.82 16.55 -7.43
CA SER A 130 -21.48 15.41 -8.07
C SER A 130 -20.50 14.33 -8.53
N ASP A 131 -21.02 13.13 -8.77
CA ASP A 131 -20.23 12.00 -9.26
C ASP A 131 -19.54 12.30 -10.60
N ASP A 132 -20.17 13.09 -11.46
CA ASP A 132 -19.62 13.51 -12.75
C ASP A 132 -18.37 14.39 -12.61
N ALA A 133 -18.26 15.14 -11.51
CA ALA A 133 -17.12 16.03 -11.24
C ALA A 133 -15.88 15.31 -10.67
N THR A 134 -15.98 14.01 -10.34
CA THR A 134 -14.93 13.24 -9.67
C THR A 134 -13.59 13.30 -10.40
N ASN A 135 -13.59 13.18 -11.74
CA ASN A 135 -12.35 13.20 -12.52
C ASN A 135 -11.69 14.59 -12.51
N SER A 136 -12.49 15.65 -12.58
CA SER A 136 -12.01 17.02 -12.52
C SER A 136 -11.37 17.35 -11.16
N TRP A 137 -11.95 16.84 -10.06
CA TRP A 137 -11.32 16.93 -8.73
C TRP A 137 -10.04 16.11 -8.62
N ALA A 138 -9.98 14.92 -9.23
CA ALA A 138 -8.75 14.13 -9.28
C ALA A 138 -7.62 14.89 -10.01
N GLU A 139 -7.92 15.63 -11.08
CA GLU A 139 -6.95 16.50 -11.75
C GLU A 139 -6.51 17.69 -10.89
N LEU A 140 -7.44 18.37 -10.21
CA LEU A 140 -7.13 19.46 -9.29
C LEU A 140 -6.23 18.99 -8.15
N ASN A 141 -6.56 17.85 -7.56
CA ASN A 141 -5.82 17.24 -6.45
C ASN A 141 -4.52 16.55 -6.90
N ALA A 142 -4.27 16.36 -8.19
CA ALA A 142 -2.98 15.89 -8.67
C ALA A 142 -1.92 17.00 -8.65
N ASN A 143 -2.34 18.27 -8.69
CA ASN A 143 -1.43 19.40 -8.57
C ASN A 143 -1.19 19.74 -7.09
N GLU A 144 -0.12 19.19 -6.52
CA GLU A 144 0.20 19.29 -5.09
C GLU A 144 0.48 20.72 -4.59
N ALA A 145 0.71 21.67 -5.49
CA ALA A 145 0.87 23.09 -5.13
C ALA A 145 -0.46 23.84 -4.96
N ARG A 146 -1.61 23.23 -5.28
CA ARG A 146 -2.92 23.86 -5.20
C ARG A 146 -3.71 23.32 -4.02
N ASN A 147 -4.27 24.23 -3.23
CA ASN A 147 -5.12 23.95 -2.08
C ASN A 147 -6.62 23.96 -2.44
N SER A 148 -6.98 23.64 -3.70
CA SER A 148 -8.34 23.81 -4.25
C SER A 148 -9.44 23.14 -3.42
N SER A 149 -9.22 21.90 -2.95
CA SER A 149 -10.18 21.19 -2.11
C SER A 149 -10.32 21.80 -0.71
N SER A 150 -9.21 22.33 -0.18
CA SER A 150 -9.16 23.03 1.10
C SER A 150 -9.86 24.38 1.03
N LEU A 151 -9.62 25.14 -0.05
CA LEU A 151 -10.29 26.41 -0.34
C LEU A 151 -11.80 26.24 -0.46
N PHE A 152 -12.25 25.20 -1.18
CA PHE A 152 -13.66 24.86 -1.27
C PHE A 152 -14.28 24.62 0.12
N LEU A 153 -13.67 23.75 0.92
CA LEU A 153 -14.20 23.43 2.25
C LEU A 153 -14.20 24.66 3.17
N SER A 154 -13.15 25.48 3.12
CA SER A 154 -13.04 26.72 3.89
C SER A 154 -14.11 27.75 3.47
N SER A 155 -14.42 27.84 2.18
CA SER A 155 -15.47 28.73 1.66
C SER A 155 -16.85 28.36 2.21
N ILE A 156 -17.18 27.06 2.21
CA ILE A 156 -18.43 26.57 2.79
C ILE A 156 -18.46 26.78 4.30
N GLU A 157 -17.34 26.56 5.00
CA GLU A 157 -17.25 26.81 6.43
C GLU A 157 -17.45 28.30 6.77
N ALA A 158 -16.89 29.21 5.97
CA ALA A 158 -17.11 30.65 6.10
C ALA A 158 -18.59 31.01 5.91
N ILE A 159 -19.19 30.63 4.77
CA ILE A 159 -20.60 30.90 4.45
C ILE A 159 -21.54 30.33 5.53
N SER A 160 -21.28 29.11 6.02
CA SER A 160 -22.09 28.48 7.05
C SER A 160 -22.06 29.19 8.41
N GLY A 161 -21.04 30.01 8.66
CA GLY A 161 -20.95 30.85 9.86
C GLY A 161 -21.91 32.04 9.83
N GLU A 162 -22.33 32.47 8.64
CA GLU A 162 -23.07 33.72 8.42
C GLU A 162 -24.58 33.48 8.26
N LEU A 163 -25.08 32.28 8.59
CA LEU A 163 -26.47 31.88 8.39
C LEU A 163 -27.44 32.52 9.40
N GLU A 164 -28.60 32.96 8.92
CA GLU A 164 -29.69 33.51 9.73
C GLU A 164 -30.95 32.62 9.74
N GLY A 165 -31.44 32.33 10.94
CA GLY A 165 -32.67 31.56 11.16
C GLY A 165 -32.45 30.07 11.42
N GLU A 166 -33.56 29.33 11.45
CA GLU A 166 -33.60 27.88 11.62
C GLU A 166 -34.24 27.27 10.38
N PHE A 167 -33.52 26.36 9.71
CA PHE A 167 -33.98 25.76 8.47
C PHE A 167 -33.20 24.47 8.17
N VAL A 168 -33.76 23.68 7.26
CA VAL A 168 -33.17 22.42 6.78
C VAL A 168 -33.20 22.44 5.27
N ILE A 169 -32.02 22.29 4.65
CA ILE A 169 -31.89 22.22 3.19
C ILE A 169 -31.36 20.83 2.85
N SER A 170 -32.01 20.17 1.90
CA SER A 170 -31.65 18.83 1.44
C SER A 170 -31.53 18.81 -0.07
N THR A 171 -30.40 18.30 -0.55
CA THR A 171 -30.09 18.07 -1.97
C THR A 171 -29.89 16.56 -2.19
N GLU A 172 -29.34 16.15 -3.34
CA GLU A 172 -29.05 14.74 -3.59
C GLU A 172 -27.89 14.24 -2.71
N SER A 173 -26.83 15.04 -2.56
CA SER A 173 -25.60 14.62 -1.88
C SER A 173 -25.34 15.35 -0.55
N ILE A 174 -26.07 16.44 -0.27
CA ILE A 174 -25.82 17.36 0.85
C ILE A 174 -27.08 17.53 1.72
N LEU A 175 -26.90 17.41 3.03
CA LEU A 175 -27.92 17.73 4.04
C LEU A 175 -27.38 18.81 4.97
N LEU A 176 -28.05 19.97 5.02
CA LEU A 176 -27.78 21.04 5.96
C LEU A 176 -28.93 21.15 6.95
N GLU A 177 -28.61 21.18 8.24
CA GLU A 177 -29.55 21.47 9.32
C GLU A 177 -28.98 22.55 10.22
N ARG A 178 -29.72 23.66 10.37
CA ARG A 178 -29.44 24.72 11.34
C ARG A 178 -30.58 24.79 12.34
N SER A 179 -30.27 24.58 13.61
CA SER A 179 -31.25 24.55 14.70
C SER A 179 -30.69 25.18 15.96
N ARG A 180 -31.55 25.42 16.93
CA ARG A 180 -31.15 25.84 18.27
C ARG A 180 -31.13 24.67 19.24
N PHE A 181 -30.17 24.66 20.15
CA PHE A 181 -30.10 23.67 21.20
C PHE A 181 -29.83 24.30 22.57
N ASN A 182 -30.16 23.54 23.62
CA ASN A 182 -29.94 23.90 25.00
C ASN A 182 -29.23 22.74 25.70
N ASP A 183 -28.10 23.03 26.33
CA ASP A 183 -27.26 22.12 27.11
C ASP A 183 -26.68 20.92 26.33
N SER A 184 -27.49 20.15 25.62
CA SER A 184 -27.04 19.01 24.79
C SER A 184 -27.62 19.07 23.38
N PHE A 185 -26.85 18.58 22.42
CA PHE A 185 -27.25 18.44 21.03
C PHE A 185 -27.05 17.01 20.56
N THR A 186 -28.09 16.43 19.95
CA THR A 186 -28.01 15.12 19.31
C THR A 186 -28.71 15.19 17.95
N ALA A 187 -28.02 14.79 16.89
CA ALA A 187 -28.59 14.75 15.54
C ALA A 187 -28.24 13.44 14.84
N ASN A 188 -29.21 12.90 14.08
CA ASN A 188 -28.99 11.77 13.19
C ASN A 188 -29.03 12.27 11.75
N LEU A 189 -27.85 12.31 11.13
CA LEU A 189 -27.60 12.87 9.82
C LEU A 189 -27.64 11.75 8.78
N ASN A 190 -28.79 11.66 8.10
CA ASN A 190 -29.04 10.74 6.98
C ASN A 190 -28.86 9.24 7.33
N ASN A 191 -29.12 8.84 8.58
CA ASN A 191 -28.97 7.47 9.10
C ASN A 191 -27.55 6.88 9.05
N SER A 192 -26.56 7.64 8.59
CA SER A 192 -25.17 7.18 8.45
C SER A 192 -24.22 7.77 9.50
N LEU A 193 -24.67 8.82 10.19
CA LEU A 193 -23.86 9.56 11.17
C LEU A 193 -24.75 10.05 12.30
N VAL A 194 -24.33 9.80 13.53
CA VAL A 194 -24.92 10.40 14.73
C VAL A 194 -23.91 11.29 15.42
N ILE A 195 -24.30 12.51 15.72
CA ILE A 195 -23.52 13.49 16.49
C ILE A 195 -24.16 13.64 17.86
N ASP A 196 -23.33 13.61 18.91
CA ASP A 196 -23.74 13.86 20.29
C ASP A 196 -22.77 14.83 20.98
N ILE A 197 -23.30 15.95 21.47
CA ILE A 197 -22.55 16.98 22.20
C ILE A 197 -23.24 17.19 23.56
N PRO A 198 -22.77 16.51 24.63
CA PRO A 198 -23.43 16.56 25.93
C PRO A 198 -22.87 17.67 26.85
N ASN A 199 -23.73 18.19 27.73
CA ASN A 199 -23.37 19.06 28.88
C ASN A 199 -22.57 20.33 28.53
N THR A 200 -22.99 21.06 27.50
CA THR A 200 -22.35 22.30 27.07
C THR A 200 -22.62 23.48 28.01
N ASN A 201 -23.69 23.43 28.84
CA ASN A 201 -24.21 24.57 29.61
C ASN A 201 -24.61 25.78 28.76
N PHE A 202 -24.72 25.62 27.45
CA PHE A 202 -25.18 26.66 26.56
C PHE A 202 -26.69 26.77 26.55
N ASN A 203 -27.18 27.99 26.39
CA ASN A 203 -28.61 28.27 26.25
C ASN A 203 -28.84 28.97 24.92
N ASN A 204 -29.72 28.39 24.12
CA ASN A 204 -30.30 29.00 22.94
C ASN A 204 -29.27 29.36 21.85
N LEU A 205 -28.21 28.56 21.72
CA LEU A 205 -27.19 28.71 20.68
C LEU A 205 -27.62 28.06 19.38
N PHE A 206 -27.15 28.63 18.28
CA PHE A 206 -27.28 28.03 16.97
C PHE A 206 -26.18 27.00 16.73
N ILE A 207 -26.58 25.89 16.12
CA ILE A 207 -25.66 24.91 15.57
C ILE A 207 -26.02 24.65 14.12
N THR A 208 -25.00 24.58 13.28
CA THR A 208 -25.13 24.21 11.88
C THR A 208 -24.37 22.92 11.63
N THR A 209 -25.06 21.95 11.06
CA THR A 209 -24.49 20.68 10.60
C THR A 209 -24.67 20.58 9.10
N ILE A 210 -23.59 20.28 8.37
CA ILE A 210 -23.64 20.02 6.93
C ILE A 210 -22.99 18.67 6.67
N THR A 211 -23.76 17.72 6.17
CA THR A 211 -23.28 16.38 5.83
C THR A 211 -23.15 16.24 4.33
N PHE A 212 -21.99 15.78 3.90
CA PHE A 212 -21.70 15.51 2.49
C PHE A 212 -21.42 14.03 2.29
N SER A 213 -22.20 13.40 1.42
CA SER A 213 -21.99 11.99 1.04
C SER A 213 -20.89 11.83 -0.02
N THR A 214 -20.65 12.85 -0.86
CA THR A 214 -19.71 12.79 -2.00
C THR A 214 -18.38 13.47 -1.75
N LEU A 215 -18.19 14.24 -0.66
CA LEU A 215 -16.91 14.92 -0.39
C LEU A 215 -15.72 13.99 -0.22
N ILE A 216 -15.95 12.70 0.03
CA ILE A 216 -14.93 11.65 -0.02
C ILE A 216 -14.21 11.58 -1.37
N LYS A 217 -14.82 12.10 -2.44
CA LYS A 217 -14.28 12.17 -3.82
C LYS A 217 -13.60 13.51 -4.12
N VAL A 218 -13.90 14.54 -3.32
CA VAL A 218 -13.40 15.92 -3.48
C VAL A 218 -12.15 16.15 -2.62
N LEU A 219 -12.19 15.69 -1.36
CA LEU A 219 -11.08 15.85 -0.42
C LEU A 219 -10.07 14.72 -0.59
N PRO A 220 -8.79 15.02 -0.85
CA PRO A 220 -7.78 13.97 -1.01
C PRO A 220 -7.45 13.33 0.35
N PRO A 221 -7.12 12.03 0.41
CA PRO A 221 -6.78 11.34 1.66
C PRO A 221 -5.33 11.65 2.10
N ARG A 222 -4.98 12.95 2.17
CA ARG A 222 -3.66 13.43 2.61
C ARG A 222 -3.68 13.62 4.11
N ASN A 223 -2.59 13.28 4.79
CA ASN A 223 -2.37 13.52 6.22
C ASN A 223 -0.94 14.05 6.43
N GLY A 224 -0.50 14.24 7.67
CA GLY A 224 0.88 14.68 7.97
C GLY A 224 1.97 13.79 7.36
N SER A 225 1.69 12.50 7.09
CA SER A 225 2.61 11.58 6.42
C SER A 225 2.64 11.70 4.89
N PHE A 226 1.80 12.54 4.28
CA PHE A 226 1.72 12.73 2.83
C PHE A 226 3.00 13.36 2.24
N ILE A 227 3.63 14.33 2.91
CA ILE A 227 4.90 14.93 2.41
C ILE A 227 6.07 13.95 2.50
N LEU A 228 6.07 13.07 3.50
CA LEU A 228 7.13 12.07 3.68
C LEU A 228 7.19 11.06 2.54
N ASN A 229 6.09 10.86 1.79
CA ASN A 229 6.03 9.89 0.70
C ASN A 229 6.30 10.47 -0.69
N ASN A 230 6.17 11.79 -0.88
CA ASN A 230 6.27 12.42 -2.21
C ASN A 230 7.64 13.02 -2.55
N THR A 231 8.58 13.01 -1.61
CA THR A 231 9.98 13.35 -1.92
C THR A 231 10.74 12.22 -2.62
N ASP A 232 10.14 11.03 -2.75
CA ASP A 232 10.65 9.91 -3.55
C ASP A 232 9.58 9.36 -4.53
N PRO A 233 9.63 9.71 -5.84
CA PRO A 233 8.65 9.28 -6.85
C PRO A 233 8.72 7.76 -7.20
N ALA A 234 9.41 6.95 -6.40
CA ALA A 234 9.56 5.50 -6.57
C ALA A 234 8.72 4.69 -5.55
N ASN A 235 7.98 5.35 -4.67
CA ASN A 235 7.33 4.75 -3.50
C ASN A 235 5.86 4.33 -3.77
N ASN A 236 5.65 3.33 -4.64
CA ASN A 236 4.30 2.86 -5.02
C ASN A 236 3.72 1.77 -4.10
N THR A 237 4.15 1.70 -2.83
CA THR A 237 3.38 1.01 -1.79
C THR A 237 2.89 2.02 -0.76
N SER A 238 2.12 3.00 -1.23
CA SER A 238 1.40 3.91 -0.35
C SER A 238 0.48 3.08 0.54
N VAL A 239 0.64 3.17 1.87
CA VAL A 239 -0.49 2.90 2.77
C VAL A 239 -1.60 3.84 2.33
N GLN A 240 -2.51 3.35 1.51
CA GLN A 240 -3.52 4.20 0.89
C GLN A 240 -4.60 4.41 1.92
N ASN A 241 -4.47 5.50 2.67
CA ASN A 241 -5.57 5.97 3.51
C ASN A 241 -6.77 6.22 2.60
N ARG A 242 -7.94 5.73 3.01
CA ARG A 242 -9.19 6.01 2.33
C ARG A 242 -10.16 6.60 3.34
N ILE A 243 -10.88 7.63 2.90
CA ILE A 243 -12.00 8.15 3.65
C ILE A 243 -13.11 7.08 3.57
N ASN A 244 -13.60 6.61 4.72
CA ASN A 244 -14.56 5.49 4.79
C ASN A 244 -15.88 5.85 5.48
N ALA A 245 -16.15 7.13 5.66
CA ALA A 245 -17.45 7.64 6.09
C ALA A 245 -17.74 8.99 5.42
N ALA A 246 -18.97 9.47 5.56
CA ALA A 246 -19.34 10.82 5.12
C ALA A 246 -18.47 11.89 5.81
N VAL A 247 -18.33 13.04 5.15
CA VAL A 247 -17.69 14.22 5.73
C VAL A 247 -18.78 15.08 6.36
N VAL A 248 -18.56 15.51 7.60
CA VAL A 248 -19.52 16.37 8.32
C VAL A 248 -18.83 17.64 8.78
N LEU A 249 -19.42 18.78 8.45
CA LEU A 249 -19.05 20.07 9.00
C LEU A 249 -19.99 20.39 10.16
N VAL A 250 -19.44 20.72 11.32
CA VAL A 250 -20.20 21.16 12.49
C VAL A 250 -19.67 22.51 12.92
N LYS A 251 -20.55 23.51 12.94
CA LYS A 251 -20.19 24.88 13.30
C LYS A 251 -21.12 25.45 14.37
N LEU A 252 -20.53 26.18 15.30
CA LEU A 252 -21.19 27.01 16.31
C LEU A 252 -20.77 28.47 16.10
N ASP A 253 -21.40 29.37 16.85
CA ASP A 253 -20.92 30.74 16.97
C ASP A 253 -19.46 30.74 17.54
N GLU A 254 -18.58 31.58 16.98
CA GLU A 254 -17.11 31.46 17.15
C GLU A 254 -16.64 31.51 18.61
N GLU A 255 -17.31 32.28 19.46
CA GLU A 255 -16.94 32.49 20.85
C GLU A 255 -17.13 31.19 21.67
N GLU A 256 -18.22 30.48 21.40
CA GLU A 256 -18.63 29.26 22.09
C GLU A 256 -18.00 28.00 21.51
N GLN A 257 -17.64 27.99 20.22
CA GLN A 257 -16.98 26.86 19.56
C GLN A 257 -15.70 26.42 20.30
N SER A 258 -14.94 27.38 20.83
CA SER A 258 -13.68 27.14 21.55
C SER A 258 -13.84 26.45 22.92
N GLN A 259 -15.06 26.45 23.48
CA GLN A 259 -15.34 25.90 24.82
C GLN A 259 -15.80 24.44 24.78
N ILE A 260 -16.13 23.92 23.59
CA ILE A 260 -16.51 22.53 23.39
C ILE A 260 -15.28 21.63 23.55
N THR A 261 -15.41 20.60 24.39
CA THR A 261 -14.30 19.68 24.71
C THR A 261 -14.65 18.21 24.53
N ASN A 262 -15.91 17.90 24.21
CA ASN A 262 -16.40 16.54 24.10
C ASN A 262 -17.52 16.45 23.04
N VAL A 263 -17.19 15.81 21.93
CA VAL A 263 -18.08 15.61 20.78
C VAL A 263 -17.95 14.16 20.37
N THR A 264 -19.04 13.41 20.52
CA THR A 264 -19.09 12.02 20.11
C THR A 264 -19.69 11.91 18.71
N LEU A 265 -18.95 11.29 17.78
CA LEU A 265 -19.35 11.07 16.40
C LEU A 265 -19.42 9.56 16.15
N THR A 266 -20.57 9.10 15.68
CA THR A 266 -20.83 7.68 15.41
C THR A 266 -21.08 7.51 13.92
N TYR A 267 -20.12 6.90 13.21
CA TYR A 267 -20.12 6.75 11.76
C TYR A 267 -20.46 5.32 11.33
N ASP A 268 -21.37 5.17 10.38
CA ASP A 268 -21.50 3.93 9.63
C ASP A 268 -20.44 3.84 8.54
N LYS A 269 -19.74 2.71 8.49
CA LYS A 269 -18.70 2.47 7.48
C LYS A 269 -19.32 2.33 6.10
N LEU A 270 -18.83 3.12 5.14
CA LEU A 270 -19.18 2.96 3.73
C LEU A 270 -18.74 1.59 3.19
N ASN A 271 -17.53 1.16 3.58
CA ASN A 271 -17.02 -0.16 3.30
C ASN A 271 -16.75 -0.94 4.60
N THR A 272 -17.61 -1.92 4.90
CA THR A 272 -17.49 -2.80 6.08
C THR A 272 -16.43 -3.88 5.93
N SER A 273 -15.90 -4.12 4.72
CA SER A 273 -14.80 -5.07 4.50
C SER A 273 -13.45 -4.54 5.01
N LEU A 274 -13.34 -3.23 5.16
CA LEU A 274 -12.21 -2.58 5.81
C LEU A 274 -12.46 -2.58 7.32
N THR A 275 -11.78 -3.47 8.02
CA THR A 275 -11.98 -3.73 9.46
C THR A 275 -10.80 -3.30 10.32
N GLN A 276 -9.76 -2.70 9.73
CA GLN A 276 -8.46 -2.54 10.37
C GLN A 276 -8.04 -1.07 10.39
N ASP A 277 -7.66 -0.59 11.59
CA ASP A 277 -7.13 0.76 11.89
C ASP A 277 -8.04 1.96 11.49
N PRO A 278 -9.25 2.07 12.07
CA PRO A 278 -10.06 3.29 11.93
C PRO A 278 -9.40 4.46 12.67
N GLN A 279 -9.21 5.57 11.96
CA GLN A 279 -8.64 6.80 12.48
C GLN A 279 -9.69 7.91 12.43
N CYS A 280 -10.05 8.41 13.60
CA CYS A 280 -10.94 9.56 13.75
C CYS A 280 -10.16 10.83 13.45
N VAL A 281 -10.59 11.60 12.45
CA VAL A 281 -9.82 12.72 11.92
C VAL A 281 -10.69 13.93 11.62
N PHE A 282 -10.04 15.08 11.50
CA PHE A 282 -10.63 16.33 11.04
C PHE A 282 -9.76 16.96 9.95
N TRP A 283 -10.34 17.86 9.16
CA TRP A 283 -9.57 18.61 8.16
C TRP A 283 -8.85 19.78 8.83
N ASN A 284 -7.52 19.75 8.84
CA ASN A 284 -6.66 20.81 9.33
C ASN A 284 -6.17 21.66 8.15
N PHE A 285 -6.67 22.89 8.02
CA PHE A 285 -6.34 23.81 6.92
C PHE A 285 -4.87 24.25 6.90
N THR A 286 -4.20 24.27 8.05
CA THR A 286 -2.79 24.74 8.18
C THR A 286 -1.77 23.64 7.89
N LEU A 287 -2.22 22.38 7.79
CA LEU A 287 -1.35 21.26 7.52
C LEU A 287 -0.76 21.35 6.10
N LEU A 288 0.46 20.82 5.91
CA LEU A 288 1.13 20.78 4.61
C LEU A 288 1.34 22.16 3.98
N GLU A 289 1.86 23.15 4.72
CA GLU A 289 2.07 24.53 4.22
C GLU A 289 0.77 25.17 3.67
N ASP A 290 -0.31 25.12 4.46
CA ASP A 290 -1.64 25.67 4.11
C ASP A 290 -2.36 24.99 2.92
N LEU A 291 -1.87 23.82 2.50
CA LEU A 291 -2.57 22.97 1.51
C LEU A 291 -3.78 22.25 2.10
N GLY A 292 -3.79 22.04 3.43
CA GLY A 292 -4.81 21.31 4.15
C GLY A 292 -4.64 19.78 4.10
N GLY A 293 -5.03 19.12 5.18
CA GLY A 293 -5.05 17.65 5.24
C GLY A 293 -5.70 17.09 6.49
N TRP A 294 -5.90 15.78 6.51
CA TRP A 294 -6.51 15.07 7.63
C TRP A 294 -5.54 14.93 8.81
N ASP A 295 -6.00 15.37 9.98
CA ASP A 295 -5.26 15.35 11.24
C ASP A 295 -6.10 14.62 12.31
N ASN A 296 -5.45 13.93 13.23
CA ASN A 296 -6.09 13.22 14.35
C ASN A 296 -5.93 13.94 15.69
N GLN A 297 -5.25 15.09 15.73
CA GLN A 297 -5.08 15.85 16.97
C GLN A 297 -6.43 16.24 17.60
N GLY A 298 -6.60 15.86 18.87
CA GLY A 298 -7.83 16.13 19.60
C GLY A 298 -8.98 15.16 19.31
N CYS A 299 -8.82 14.22 18.38
CA CYS A 299 -9.79 13.16 18.07
C CYS A 299 -9.25 11.79 18.49
N SER A 300 -10.11 10.97 19.07
CA SER A 300 -9.77 9.65 19.61
C SER A 300 -10.78 8.60 19.16
N PHE A 301 -10.28 7.44 18.77
CA PHE A 301 -11.10 6.27 18.50
C PHE A 301 -11.57 5.63 19.81
N LEU A 302 -12.87 5.37 19.95
CA LEU A 302 -13.45 4.75 21.13
C LEU A 302 -13.84 3.29 20.89
N ALA A 303 -14.56 3.00 19.80
CA ALA A 303 -15.09 1.67 19.54
C ALA A 303 -15.42 1.44 18.06
N ASP A 304 -15.42 0.17 17.65
CA ASP A 304 -15.90 -0.31 16.35
C ASP A 304 -16.82 -1.51 16.61
N VAL A 305 -18.12 -1.31 16.41
CA VAL A 305 -19.15 -2.30 16.76
C VAL A 305 -20.11 -2.44 15.58
N ASN A 306 -20.25 -3.66 15.06
CA ASN A 306 -21.21 -3.98 13.99
C ASN A 306 -21.09 -3.12 12.71
N GLY A 307 -19.89 -2.63 12.37
CA GLY A 307 -19.69 -1.79 11.19
C GLY A 307 -19.88 -0.29 11.44
N THR A 308 -20.08 0.10 12.70
CA THR A 308 -20.18 1.49 13.13
C THR A 308 -18.97 1.85 13.99
N VAL A 309 -18.33 2.99 13.71
CA VAL A 309 -17.17 3.53 14.44
C VAL A 309 -17.58 4.69 15.32
N VAL A 310 -17.17 4.66 16.58
CA VAL A 310 -17.39 5.73 17.55
C VAL A 310 -16.09 6.49 17.78
N CYS A 311 -16.15 7.80 17.53
CA CYS A 311 -15.06 8.76 17.69
C CYS A 311 -15.43 9.78 18.77
N ASN A 312 -14.43 10.25 19.52
CA ASN A 312 -14.58 11.38 20.43
C ASN A 312 -13.55 12.46 20.11
N CYS A 313 -14.02 13.67 19.83
CA CYS A 313 -13.20 14.83 19.51
C CYS A 313 -13.40 15.96 20.53
N ASN A 314 -12.37 16.77 20.75
CA ASN A 314 -12.37 17.87 21.72
C ASN A 314 -12.50 19.27 21.10
N HIS A 315 -12.96 19.35 19.86
CA HIS A 315 -13.18 20.59 19.11
C HIS A 315 -14.34 20.39 18.14
N LEU A 316 -14.71 21.43 17.40
CA LEU A 316 -15.67 21.39 16.30
C LEU A 316 -15.00 21.95 15.05
N THR A 317 -15.07 21.20 13.95
CA THR A 317 -14.49 21.53 12.64
C THR A 317 -15.22 20.68 11.57
N SER A 318 -14.57 20.42 10.44
CA SER A 318 -14.98 19.39 9.47
C SER A 318 -14.38 18.02 9.82
N PHE A 319 -15.22 17.07 10.22
CA PHE A 319 -14.84 15.73 10.63
C PHE A 319 -15.05 14.69 9.53
N SER A 320 -14.23 13.63 9.57
CA SER A 320 -14.47 12.40 8.82
C SER A 320 -13.79 11.20 9.47
N LEU A 321 -13.98 10.01 8.88
CA LEU A 321 -13.33 8.77 9.27
C LEU A 321 -12.32 8.37 8.19
N LEU A 322 -11.03 8.37 8.54
CA LEU A 322 -9.98 7.77 7.72
C LEU A 322 -9.83 6.30 8.09
N MET A 323 -9.57 5.45 7.11
CA MET A 323 -9.18 4.07 7.35
C MET A 323 -7.99 3.69 6.48
N SER A 324 -7.03 3.04 7.10
CA SER A 324 -5.86 2.50 6.42
C SER A 324 -6.23 1.24 5.64
N THR A 325 -5.62 1.07 4.46
CA THR A 325 -5.67 -0.18 3.69
C THR A 325 -4.48 -1.10 3.98
N GLY A 326 -3.55 -0.68 4.85
CA GLY A 326 -2.36 -1.42 5.26
C GLY A 326 -2.57 -2.34 6.46
N LEU A 327 -1.63 -3.26 6.70
CA LEU A 327 -1.66 -4.13 7.88
C LEU A 327 -1.51 -3.30 9.19
N PRO A 328 -2.16 -3.71 10.30
CA PRO A 328 -2.03 -3.05 11.59
C PRO A 328 -0.56 -3.07 12.06
N ARG A 329 -0.04 -1.92 12.52
CA ARG A 329 1.31 -1.83 13.12
C ARG A 329 1.54 -2.88 14.21
N GLY A 330 0.55 -3.10 15.09
CA GLY A 330 0.65 -4.11 16.15
C GLY A 330 0.65 -5.57 15.67
N PHE A 331 0.08 -5.87 14.50
CA PHE A 331 0.15 -7.21 13.91
C PHE A 331 1.47 -7.43 13.17
N ALA A 332 2.00 -6.39 12.52
CA ALA A 332 3.34 -6.40 11.92
C ALA A 332 4.42 -6.61 12.99
N GLU A 333 4.36 -5.86 14.10
CA GLU A 333 5.28 -6.02 15.25
C GLU A 333 5.21 -7.43 15.86
N ALA A 334 4.00 -7.96 16.05
CA ALA A 334 3.83 -9.32 16.56
C ALA A 334 4.38 -10.38 15.59
N LEU A 335 4.21 -10.18 14.29
CA LEU A 335 4.72 -11.08 13.26
C LEU A 335 6.26 -11.04 13.18
N ASP A 336 6.87 -9.86 13.34
CA ASP A 336 8.32 -9.69 13.37
C ASP A 336 8.92 -10.40 14.59
N ILE A 337 8.36 -10.19 15.78
CA ILE A 337 8.81 -10.85 17.02
C ILE A 337 8.74 -12.38 16.87
N ILE A 338 7.65 -12.91 16.32
CA ILE A 338 7.47 -14.35 16.11
C ILE A 338 8.47 -14.88 15.07
N THR A 339 8.72 -14.12 14.01
CA THR A 339 9.70 -14.48 12.96
C THR A 339 11.12 -14.51 13.52
N TYR A 340 11.52 -13.51 14.32
CA TYR A 340 12.83 -13.48 14.98
C TYR A 340 13.03 -14.67 15.93
N ILE A 341 12.02 -15.00 16.73
CA ILE A 341 12.07 -16.17 17.63
C ILE A 341 12.18 -17.47 16.82
N GLY A 342 11.39 -17.60 15.75
CA GLY A 342 11.41 -18.77 14.87
C GLY A 342 12.76 -19.00 14.18
N VAL A 343 13.36 -17.93 13.64
CA VAL A 343 14.68 -17.98 13.00
C VAL A 343 15.77 -18.28 14.03
N ALA A 344 15.71 -17.72 15.25
CA ALA A 344 16.68 -18.00 16.31
C ALA A 344 16.67 -19.48 16.74
N ILE A 345 15.48 -20.09 16.87
CA ILE A 345 15.34 -21.52 17.18
C ILE A 345 15.89 -22.39 16.02
N SER A 346 15.59 -22.02 14.77
CA SER A 346 16.14 -22.69 13.58
C SER A 346 17.66 -22.68 13.57
N MET A 347 18.26 -21.50 13.77
CA MET A 347 19.71 -21.29 13.85
C MET A 347 20.37 -22.19 14.92
N LEU A 348 19.81 -22.24 16.13
CA LEU A 348 20.33 -23.08 17.20
C LEU A 348 20.28 -24.57 16.82
N SER A 349 19.19 -25.02 16.17
CA SER A 349 19.05 -26.40 15.71
C SER A 349 20.07 -26.77 14.62
N LEU A 350 20.36 -25.85 13.68
CA LEU A 350 21.35 -26.05 12.63
C LEU A 350 22.77 -26.15 13.20
N VAL A 351 23.10 -25.33 14.19
CA VAL A 351 24.39 -25.40 14.88
C VAL A 351 24.56 -26.76 15.58
N ILE A 352 23.52 -27.23 16.29
CA ILE A 352 23.54 -28.56 16.92
C ILE A 352 23.72 -29.66 15.87
N CYS A 353 23.03 -29.56 14.74
CA CYS A 353 23.16 -30.52 13.64
C CYS A 353 24.60 -30.59 13.11
N LEU A 354 25.23 -29.44 12.85
CA LEU A 354 26.63 -29.38 12.38
C LEU A 354 27.61 -29.98 13.38
N ILE A 355 27.36 -29.80 14.69
CA ILE A 355 28.17 -30.42 15.76
C ILE A 355 28.05 -31.96 15.70
N ILE A 356 26.82 -32.48 15.60
CA ILE A 356 26.56 -33.92 15.51
C ILE A 356 27.26 -34.51 14.26
N GLU A 357 27.09 -33.87 13.11
CA GLU A 357 27.73 -34.29 11.85
C GLU A 357 29.27 -34.27 11.95
N GLY A 358 29.83 -33.26 12.61
CA GLY A 358 31.27 -33.16 12.88
C GLY A 358 31.80 -34.29 13.77
N ILE A 359 31.05 -34.68 14.81
CA ILE A 359 31.43 -35.78 15.72
C ILE A 359 31.45 -37.12 14.96
N ILE A 360 30.44 -37.37 14.13
CA ILE A 360 30.27 -38.67 13.45
C ILE A 360 31.12 -38.74 12.15
N TRP A 361 31.66 -37.61 11.68
CA TRP A 361 32.48 -37.48 10.47
C TRP A 361 33.58 -38.54 10.34
N LYS A 362 34.33 -38.79 11.42
CA LYS A 362 35.45 -39.74 11.45
C LYS A 362 35.00 -41.21 11.38
N SER A 363 33.79 -41.52 11.85
CA SER A 363 33.22 -42.87 11.83
C SER A 363 32.66 -43.23 10.45
N ILE A 364 32.10 -42.24 9.75
CA ILE A 364 31.30 -42.43 8.53
C ILE A 364 32.10 -42.27 7.22
N THR A 365 33.25 -41.61 7.25
CA THR A 365 34.16 -41.38 6.11
C THR A 365 34.69 -42.65 5.42
N ARG A 366 34.44 -43.83 6.01
CA ARG A 366 34.86 -45.14 5.45
C ARG A 366 34.14 -45.51 4.15
N ASN A 367 32.89 -45.08 3.98
CA ASN A 367 32.08 -45.38 2.79
C ASN A 367 31.94 -44.13 1.90
N THR A 368 32.32 -44.22 0.63
CA THR A 368 32.29 -43.11 -0.35
C THR A 368 30.90 -42.45 -0.47
N THR A 369 29.84 -43.27 -0.54
CA THR A 369 28.48 -42.75 -0.77
C THR A 369 27.91 -42.09 0.48
N THR A 370 28.20 -42.65 1.66
CA THR A 370 27.82 -42.04 2.92
C THR A 370 28.60 -40.74 3.12
N PHE A 371 29.90 -40.73 2.82
CA PHE A 371 30.71 -39.51 2.85
C PHE A 371 30.12 -38.37 1.99
N LEU A 372 29.77 -38.63 0.72
CA LEU A 372 29.20 -37.60 -0.16
C LEU A 372 27.82 -37.11 0.29
N ARG A 373 26.98 -37.99 0.85
CA ARG A 373 25.68 -37.61 1.42
C ARG A 373 25.85 -36.66 2.61
N HIS A 374 26.78 -36.98 3.51
CA HIS A 374 27.06 -36.12 4.67
C HIS A 374 27.70 -34.79 4.24
N VAL A 375 28.55 -34.79 3.21
CA VAL A 375 29.05 -33.55 2.58
C VAL A 375 27.88 -32.69 2.07
N ALA A 376 26.91 -33.27 1.36
CA ALA A 376 25.74 -32.52 0.89
C ALA A 376 24.90 -31.96 2.05
N ILE A 377 24.63 -32.78 3.09
CA ILE A 377 23.89 -32.35 4.29
C ILE A 377 24.59 -31.18 4.99
N VAL A 378 25.90 -31.29 5.22
CA VAL A 378 26.70 -30.24 5.87
C VAL A 378 26.68 -28.96 5.03
N ASN A 379 26.86 -29.03 3.71
CA ASN A 379 26.84 -27.83 2.87
C ASN A 379 25.43 -27.21 2.75
N THR A 380 24.36 -28.00 2.76
CA THR A 380 22.99 -27.49 2.85
C THR A 380 22.77 -26.76 4.18
N ALA A 381 23.19 -27.37 5.29
CA ALA A 381 23.06 -26.80 6.63
C ALA A 381 23.87 -25.52 6.81
N VAL A 382 25.13 -25.50 6.35
CA VAL A 382 26.00 -24.32 6.35
C VAL A 382 25.42 -23.20 5.48
N SER A 383 24.89 -23.52 4.30
CA SER A 383 24.30 -22.51 3.41
C SER A 383 23.04 -21.90 4.02
N LEU A 384 22.17 -22.71 4.64
CA LEU A 384 20.99 -22.20 5.35
C LEU A 384 21.37 -21.33 6.55
N LEU A 385 22.34 -21.78 7.36
CA LEU A 385 22.82 -21.02 8.53
C LEU A 385 23.37 -19.65 8.11
N ILE A 386 24.16 -19.60 7.03
CA ILE A 386 24.71 -18.33 6.54
C ILE A 386 23.59 -17.44 5.97
N ALA A 387 22.62 -18.01 5.25
CA ALA A 387 21.47 -17.27 4.74
C ALA A 387 20.63 -16.64 5.87
N ASP A 388 20.36 -17.41 6.93
CA ASP A 388 19.59 -16.95 8.10
C ASP A 388 20.34 -15.87 8.90
N ILE A 389 21.68 -15.96 9.02
CA ILE A 389 22.52 -14.88 9.61
C ILE A 389 22.38 -13.60 8.80
N TRP A 390 22.53 -13.68 7.47
CA TRP A 390 22.42 -12.51 6.61
C TRP A 390 21.00 -11.96 6.54
N PHE A 391 19.97 -12.81 6.68
CA PHE A 391 18.59 -12.39 6.82
C PHE A 391 18.38 -11.53 8.07
N ILE A 392 18.90 -11.97 9.23
CA ILE A 392 18.85 -11.17 10.48
C ILE A 392 19.64 -9.86 10.33
N ILE A 393 20.86 -9.91 9.77
CA ILE A 393 21.67 -8.71 9.52
C ILE A 393 20.94 -7.75 8.56
N GLY A 394 20.32 -8.28 7.51
CA GLY A 394 19.53 -7.50 6.56
C GLY A 394 18.33 -6.83 7.23
N ALA A 395 17.66 -7.53 8.15
CA ALA A 395 16.54 -7.01 8.91
C ALA A 395 16.97 -5.99 9.98
N SER A 396 18.15 -6.17 10.61
CA SER A 396 18.68 -5.21 11.59
C SER A 396 19.17 -3.92 10.94
N ILE A 397 19.77 -4.02 9.75
CA ILE A 397 20.16 -2.85 8.94
C ILE A 397 18.93 -1.98 8.62
N THR A 398 17.76 -2.57 8.49
CA THR A 398 16.50 -1.85 8.24
C THR A 398 15.79 -1.35 9.49
N SER A 399 16.09 -1.90 10.68
CA SER A 399 15.46 -1.49 11.95
C SER A 399 16.22 -0.40 12.71
N GLU A 400 17.53 -0.25 12.47
CA GLU A 400 18.37 0.77 13.15
C GLU A 400 18.43 2.12 12.42
N THR A 401 17.92 2.21 11.19
CA THR A 401 17.75 3.50 10.50
C THR A 401 16.53 4.22 11.03
N ASP A 402 16.77 5.18 11.92
CA ASP A 402 15.83 6.25 12.27
C ASP A 402 15.40 6.96 10.97
N GLU A 403 14.16 7.46 10.91
CA GLU A 403 13.44 7.97 9.70
C GLU A 403 14.14 9.15 8.96
N THR A 404 15.36 9.51 9.35
CA THR A 404 16.15 10.63 8.83
C THR A 404 17.50 10.24 8.23
N GLU A 405 17.96 8.98 8.34
CA GLU A 405 19.26 8.54 7.82
C GLU A 405 19.12 7.43 6.77
N LYS A 406 19.64 7.68 5.56
CA LYS A 406 19.57 6.74 4.43
C LYS A 406 20.23 5.41 4.81
N VAL A 407 19.53 4.30 4.61
CA VAL A 407 20.09 2.94 4.70
C VAL A 407 21.41 2.91 3.93
N PRO A 408 22.53 2.42 4.51
CA PRO A 408 23.77 2.27 3.78
C PRO A 408 23.55 1.25 2.64
N LEU A 409 23.28 1.78 1.45
CA LEU A 409 22.89 1.03 0.25
C LEU A 409 23.87 -0.11 -0.06
N ASP A 410 25.15 0.12 0.19
CA ASP A 410 26.21 -0.87 -0.02
C ASP A 410 26.10 -2.08 0.94
N ALA A 411 25.71 -1.85 2.20
CA ALA A 411 25.54 -2.90 3.20
C ALA A 411 24.30 -3.75 2.91
N CYS A 412 23.21 -3.10 2.53
CA CYS A 412 21.96 -3.76 2.16
C CYS A 412 22.10 -4.56 0.85
N SER A 413 22.89 -4.04 -0.11
CA SER A 413 23.25 -4.76 -1.33
C SER A 413 24.06 -6.01 -1.03
N ALA A 414 25.04 -5.91 -0.14
CA ALA A 414 25.86 -7.04 0.27
C ALA A 414 25.01 -8.10 0.97
N ALA A 415 24.15 -7.70 1.93
CA ALA A 415 23.24 -8.61 2.62
C ALA A 415 22.33 -9.35 1.63
N THR A 416 21.67 -8.62 0.72
CA THR A 416 20.81 -9.20 -0.32
C THR A 416 21.57 -10.17 -1.23
N PHE A 417 22.82 -9.86 -1.59
CA PHE A 417 23.67 -10.74 -2.38
C PHE A 417 23.96 -12.07 -1.67
N PHE A 418 24.37 -12.02 -0.40
CA PHE A 418 24.66 -13.23 0.36
C PHE A 418 23.40 -14.06 0.63
N ILE A 419 22.29 -13.42 0.99
CA ILE A 419 20.98 -14.05 1.11
C ILE A 419 20.63 -14.82 -0.17
N HIS A 420 20.66 -14.14 -1.33
CA HIS A 420 20.33 -14.73 -2.62
C HIS A 420 21.24 -15.91 -2.97
N LEU A 421 22.55 -15.74 -2.81
CA LEU A 421 23.55 -16.76 -3.11
C LEU A 421 23.36 -18.03 -2.26
N PHE A 422 23.21 -17.86 -0.94
CA PHE A 422 23.19 -18.99 -0.02
C PHE A 422 21.84 -19.71 0.01
N TYR A 423 20.72 -19.02 -0.20
CA TYR A 423 19.44 -19.70 -0.44
C TYR A 423 19.45 -20.47 -1.76
N LEU A 424 20.02 -19.95 -2.85
CA LEU A 424 20.22 -20.74 -4.08
C LEU A 424 21.13 -21.93 -3.82
N ALA A 425 22.26 -21.74 -3.15
CA ALA A 425 23.19 -22.82 -2.83
C ALA A 425 22.52 -23.96 -2.05
N LEU A 426 21.62 -23.63 -1.11
CA LEU A 426 20.78 -24.62 -0.44
C LEU A 426 19.99 -25.48 -1.43
N PHE A 427 19.26 -24.88 -2.39
CA PHE A 427 18.51 -25.65 -3.39
C PHE A 427 19.43 -26.51 -4.27
N PHE A 428 20.57 -25.99 -4.70
CA PHE A 428 21.51 -26.75 -5.53
C PHE A 428 22.18 -27.90 -4.76
N TRP A 429 22.47 -27.75 -3.46
CA TRP A 429 22.96 -28.86 -2.62
C TRP A 429 21.87 -29.90 -2.34
N MET A 430 20.60 -29.50 -2.23
CA MET A 430 19.48 -30.45 -2.22
C MET A 430 19.38 -31.23 -3.54
N LEU A 431 19.57 -30.57 -4.69
CA LEU A 431 19.63 -31.23 -5.99
C LEU A 431 20.80 -32.22 -6.07
N VAL A 432 21.99 -31.84 -5.58
CA VAL A 432 23.16 -32.75 -5.51
C VAL A 432 22.83 -33.98 -4.66
N SER A 433 22.20 -33.80 -3.49
CA SER A 433 21.75 -34.90 -2.64
C SER A 433 20.77 -35.83 -3.35
N ALA A 434 19.80 -35.25 -4.08
CA ALA A 434 18.82 -36.00 -4.86
C ALA A 434 19.46 -36.81 -6.00
N LEU A 435 20.36 -36.19 -6.76
CA LEU A 435 21.10 -36.85 -7.84
C LEU A 435 22.02 -37.95 -7.31
N LEU A 436 22.62 -37.78 -6.13
CA LEU A 436 23.42 -38.82 -5.47
C LEU A 436 22.57 -40.05 -5.11
N LEU A 437 21.35 -39.84 -4.60
CA LEU A 437 20.41 -40.93 -4.33
C LEU A 437 19.93 -41.62 -5.61
N PHE A 438 19.60 -40.85 -6.65
CA PHE A 438 19.22 -41.37 -7.96
C PHE A 438 20.33 -42.21 -8.59
N TYR A 439 21.56 -41.68 -8.64
CA TYR A 439 22.74 -42.36 -9.16
C TYR A 439 22.95 -43.71 -8.46
N ARG A 440 22.85 -43.74 -7.12
CA ARG A 440 23.01 -44.99 -6.36
C ARG A 440 21.91 -46.02 -6.66
N THR A 441 20.69 -45.56 -6.88
CA THR A 441 19.51 -46.43 -7.03
C THR A 441 19.40 -47.00 -8.44
N VAL A 442 19.80 -46.22 -9.46
CA VAL A 442 19.63 -46.57 -10.88
C VAL A 442 20.94 -47.03 -11.53
N MET A 443 22.08 -46.40 -11.20
CA MET A 443 23.38 -46.64 -11.85
C MET A 443 24.28 -47.57 -11.02
N VAL A 444 23.74 -48.72 -10.60
CA VAL A 444 24.40 -49.68 -9.69
C VAL A 444 25.73 -50.23 -10.24
N PHE A 445 25.96 -50.19 -11.55
CA PHE A 445 27.16 -50.70 -12.23
C PHE A 445 28.17 -49.61 -12.66
N SER A 446 27.83 -48.33 -12.49
CA SER A 446 28.73 -47.21 -12.80
C SER A 446 29.51 -46.83 -11.55
N HIS A 447 30.84 -46.81 -11.62
CA HIS A 447 31.70 -46.43 -10.49
C HIS A 447 32.49 -45.16 -10.82
N MET A 448 31.94 -43.99 -10.48
CA MET A 448 32.69 -42.73 -10.55
C MET A 448 33.70 -42.62 -9.39
N SER A 449 34.81 -41.93 -9.65
CA SER A 449 35.83 -41.66 -8.63
C SER A 449 35.31 -40.66 -7.59
N LYS A 450 35.79 -40.74 -6.33
CA LYS A 450 35.38 -39.81 -5.26
C LYS A 450 35.67 -38.35 -5.61
N SER A 451 36.82 -38.11 -6.23
CA SER A 451 37.27 -36.77 -6.61
C SER A 451 36.38 -36.15 -7.69
N THR A 452 35.96 -36.95 -8.69
CA THR A 452 35.06 -36.48 -9.74
C THR A 452 33.67 -36.14 -9.19
N MET A 453 33.13 -36.97 -8.28
CA MET A 453 31.83 -36.70 -7.65
C MET A 453 31.85 -35.45 -6.76
N LEU A 454 32.94 -35.22 -6.02
CA LEU A 454 33.13 -33.99 -5.24
C LEU A 454 33.25 -32.76 -6.15
N ALA A 455 34.06 -32.85 -7.21
CA ALA A 455 34.24 -31.74 -8.14
C ALA A 455 32.90 -31.33 -8.80
N ILE A 456 32.09 -32.30 -9.23
CA ILE A 456 30.75 -32.05 -9.78
C ILE A 456 29.83 -31.46 -8.70
N GLY A 457 29.84 -32.04 -7.49
CA GLY A 457 29.01 -31.58 -6.37
C GLY A 457 29.28 -30.13 -5.98
N PHE A 458 30.54 -29.74 -5.79
CA PHE A 458 30.92 -28.36 -5.46
C PHE A 458 30.70 -27.39 -6.63
N SER A 459 30.95 -27.82 -7.86
CA SER A 459 30.69 -27.00 -9.05
C SER A 459 29.21 -26.69 -9.22
N LEU A 460 28.34 -27.69 -9.00
CA LEU A 460 26.89 -27.52 -9.08
C LEU A 460 26.33 -26.80 -7.84
N GLY A 461 26.81 -27.15 -6.65
CA GLY A 461 26.31 -26.68 -5.36
C GLY A 461 26.63 -25.22 -5.03
N TYR A 462 27.75 -24.67 -5.54
CA TYR A 462 28.13 -23.27 -5.32
C TYR A 462 28.41 -22.50 -6.62
N GLY A 463 29.00 -23.17 -7.62
CA GLY A 463 29.34 -22.52 -8.90
C GLY A 463 28.11 -22.04 -9.66
N ALA A 464 27.10 -22.88 -9.82
CA ALA A 464 25.86 -22.50 -10.50
C ALA A 464 25.09 -21.37 -9.76
N PRO A 465 24.84 -21.44 -8.43
CA PRO A 465 24.30 -20.32 -7.65
C PRO A 465 25.06 -19.01 -7.82
N LEU A 466 26.40 -19.06 -7.79
CA LEU A 466 27.25 -17.88 -7.92
C LEU A 466 27.09 -17.21 -9.29
N ILE A 467 27.05 -18.01 -10.36
CA ILE A 467 26.84 -17.50 -11.72
C ILE A 467 25.47 -16.81 -11.80
N ILE A 468 24.42 -17.43 -11.28
CA ILE A 468 23.06 -16.86 -11.28
C ILE A 468 23.04 -15.54 -10.51
N ALA A 469 23.59 -15.51 -9.29
CA ALA A 469 23.61 -14.31 -8.45
C ALA A 469 24.38 -13.16 -9.12
N VAL A 470 25.57 -13.42 -9.67
CA VAL A 470 26.41 -12.41 -10.35
C VAL A 470 25.74 -11.89 -11.62
N VAL A 471 25.15 -12.77 -12.44
CA VAL A 471 24.41 -12.36 -13.64
C VAL A 471 23.20 -11.51 -13.27
N THR A 472 22.50 -11.86 -12.18
CA THR A 472 21.35 -11.09 -11.69
C THR A 472 21.78 -9.69 -11.28
N VAL A 473 22.85 -9.55 -10.48
CA VAL A 473 23.42 -8.24 -10.10
C VAL A 473 23.84 -7.44 -11.35
N ALA A 474 24.53 -8.08 -12.31
CA ALA A 474 24.99 -7.40 -13.52
C ALA A 474 23.82 -6.93 -14.41
N ALA A 475 22.75 -7.70 -14.49
CA ALA A 475 21.56 -7.37 -15.28
C ALA A 475 20.74 -6.25 -14.64
N THR A 476 20.73 -6.14 -13.31
CA THR A 476 19.96 -5.12 -12.58
C THR A 476 20.79 -3.90 -12.16
N ALA A 477 22.11 -3.93 -12.32
CA ALA A 477 23.02 -2.81 -12.05
C ALA A 477 22.65 -1.48 -12.75
N PRO A 478 22.17 -1.44 -14.02
CA PRO A 478 21.86 -0.18 -14.71
C PRO A 478 20.71 0.62 -14.08
N GLY A 479 19.82 -0.05 -13.33
CA GLY A 479 18.62 0.56 -12.75
C GLY A 479 18.56 0.48 -11.23
N ARG A 480 19.65 0.09 -10.54
CA ARG A 480 19.70 -0.14 -9.07
C ARG A 480 18.68 -1.13 -8.49
N GLY A 481 17.78 -1.70 -9.29
CA GLY A 481 16.75 -2.64 -8.82
C GLY A 481 17.25 -4.07 -8.55
N TYR A 482 18.46 -4.26 -8.01
CA TYR A 482 18.83 -5.56 -7.41
C TYR A 482 18.15 -5.75 -6.05
N ILE A 483 18.05 -4.67 -5.29
CA ILE A 483 17.52 -4.62 -3.93
C ILE A 483 16.12 -4.01 -3.99
N ARG A 484 15.25 -4.43 -3.07
CA ARG A 484 13.96 -3.82 -2.80
C ARG A 484 14.19 -2.50 -2.05
N GLU A 485 13.86 -1.38 -2.68
CA GLU A 485 14.29 -0.06 -2.17
C GLU A 485 13.66 0.31 -0.81
N ASN A 486 12.42 -0.16 -0.51
CA ASN A 486 11.65 0.34 0.64
C ASN A 486 11.05 -0.73 1.57
N ASN A 487 11.53 -1.98 1.55
CA ASN A 487 10.92 -3.03 2.39
C ASN A 487 11.88 -4.18 2.77
N GLY A 488 12.98 -3.83 3.43
CA GLY A 488 13.99 -4.80 3.87
C GLY A 488 15.08 -5.09 2.82
N CYS A 489 16.23 -5.58 3.26
CA CYS A 489 17.33 -5.99 2.37
C CYS A 489 17.02 -7.32 1.65
N TRP A 490 16.23 -7.24 0.58
CA TRP A 490 15.80 -8.39 -0.23
C TRP A 490 15.77 -8.10 -1.74
N LEU A 491 15.61 -9.14 -2.57
CA LEU A 491 15.50 -9.04 -4.04
C LEU A 491 14.23 -8.28 -4.48
N ASN A 492 14.37 -7.38 -5.46
CA ASN A 492 13.26 -6.60 -6.02
C ASN A 492 12.29 -7.48 -6.86
N TRP A 493 10.98 -7.29 -6.69
CA TRP A 493 9.93 -7.91 -7.52
C TRP A 493 9.20 -6.92 -8.44
N GLU A 494 9.15 -5.64 -8.06
CA GLU A 494 8.22 -4.64 -8.60
C GLU A 494 8.76 -4.00 -9.89
N ASP A 495 10.03 -3.58 -9.93
CA ASP A 495 10.58 -2.82 -11.08
C ASP A 495 11.39 -3.69 -12.06
N THR A 496 12.14 -4.65 -11.53
CA THR A 496 13.13 -5.43 -12.30
C THR A 496 12.83 -6.93 -12.33
N TYR A 497 11.81 -7.37 -11.59
CA TYR A 497 11.50 -8.79 -11.37
C TYR A 497 12.73 -9.64 -10.96
N ALA A 498 13.72 -9.05 -10.28
CA ALA A 498 14.96 -9.72 -9.88
C ALA A 498 14.73 -10.99 -9.05
N LEU A 499 13.65 -11.02 -8.26
CA LEU A 499 13.21 -12.18 -7.48
C LEU A 499 12.90 -13.42 -8.37
N LEU A 500 12.56 -13.26 -9.65
CA LEU A 500 12.40 -14.40 -10.58
C LEU A 500 13.70 -15.19 -10.76
N ALA A 501 14.86 -14.54 -10.66
CA ALA A 501 16.15 -15.20 -10.73
C ALA A 501 16.38 -16.19 -9.58
N PHE A 502 15.62 -16.06 -8.49
CA PHE A 502 15.57 -17.01 -7.39
C PHE A 502 14.43 -18.03 -7.55
N ILE A 503 13.21 -17.56 -7.80
CA ILE A 503 12.00 -18.41 -7.84
C ILE A 503 12.06 -19.44 -8.95
N ILE A 504 12.50 -19.06 -10.17
CA ILE A 504 12.51 -19.98 -11.32
C ILE A 504 13.49 -21.14 -11.09
N PRO A 505 14.78 -20.92 -10.73
CA PRO A 505 15.69 -22.03 -10.42
C PRO A 505 15.21 -22.89 -9.24
N ALA A 506 14.73 -22.27 -8.16
CA ALA A 506 14.24 -23.01 -6.99
C ALA A 506 13.05 -23.92 -7.35
N GLY A 507 12.07 -23.40 -8.11
CA GLY A 507 10.91 -24.15 -8.58
C GLY A 507 11.29 -25.33 -9.47
N VAL A 508 12.20 -25.13 -10.44
CA VAL A 508 12.70 -26.20 -11.31
C VAL A 508 13.38 -27.30 -10.51
N ILE A 509 14.21 -26.94 -9.52
CA ILE A 509 14.90 -27.90 -8.64
C ILE A 509 13.89 -28.70 -7.81
N LEU A 510 12.87 -28.07 -7.24
CA LEU A 510 11.83 -28.75 -6.46
C LEU A 510 11.09 -29.80 -7.31
N VAL A 511 10.75 -29.45 -8.56
CA VAL A 511 10.11 -30.39 -9.49
C VAL A 511 11.03 -31.57 -9.83
N ILE A 512 12.31 -31.32 -10.10
CA ILE A 512 13.29 -32.39 -10.37
C ILE A 512 13.44 -33.31 -9.15
N ASN A 513 13.59 -32.75 -7.95
CA ASN A 513 13.72 -33.51 -6.71
C ASN A 513 12.48 -34.37 -6.45
N PHE A 514 11.27 -33.84 -6.71
CA PHE A 514 10.02 -34.58 -6.60
C PHE A 514 9.97 -35.78 -7.55
N ILE A 515 10.37 -35.60 -8.81
CA ILE A 515 10.44 -36.68 -9.80
C ILE A 515 11.44 -37.76 -9.34
N ILE A 516 12.63 -37.36 -8.88
CA ILE A 516 13.64 -38.29 -8.37
C ILE A 516 13.12 -39.09 -7.18
N MET A 517 12.43 -38.42 -6.24
CA MET A 517 11.82 -39.06 -5.08
C MET A 517 10.84 -40.15 -5.50
N ILE A 518 9.95 -39.89 -6.47
CA ILE A 518 9.02 -40.89 -7.00
C ILE A 518 9.77 -42.09 -7.58
N VAL A 519 10.80 -41.84 -8.40
CA VAL A 519 11.57 -42.92 -9.02
C VAL A 519 12.26 -43.80 -7.97
N VAL A 520 12.86 -43.19 -6.95
CA VAL A 520 13.52 -43.90 -5.85
C VAL A 520 12.50 -44.70 -5.05
N LEU A 521 11.35 -44.12 -4.68
CA LEU A 521 10.27 -44.83 -3.97
C LEU A 521 9.77 -46.04 -4.76
N VAL A 522 9.48 -45.88 -6.06
CA VAL A 522 9.03 -46.98 -6.91
C VAL A 522 10.07 -48.09 -7.01
N LYS A 523 11.37 -47.75 -7.09
CA LYS A 523 12.46 -48.73 -7.15
C LYS A 523 12.68 -49.45 -5.83
N LEU A 524 12.61 -48.75 -4.70
CA LEU A 524 12.68 -49.34 -3.37
C LEU A 524 11.52 -50.30 -3.13
N LEU A 525 10.31 -49.92 -3.54
CA LEU A 525 9.12 -50.77 -3.44
C LEU A 525 9.22 -52.03 -4.30
N LYS A 526 9.70 -51.91 -5.55
CA LYS A 526 9.90 -53.08 -6.42
C LYS A 526 10.91 -54.07 -5.83
N ARG A 527 11.97 -53.58 -5.18
CA ARG A 527 13.00 -54.40 -4.55
C ARG A 527 12.52 -55.12 -3.28
N ASP A 528 11.61 -54.50 -2.53
CA ASP A 528 11.03 -55.08 -1.31
C ASP A 528 10.02 -56.19 -1.66
N VAL A 529 9.18 -55.96 -2.68
CA VAL A 529 8.20 -56.93 -3.21
C VAL A 529 8.86 -58.18 -3.80
N GLU A 530 10.04 -58.06 -4.43
CA GLU A 530 10.81 -59.22 -4.92
C GLU A 530 11.49 -60.04 -3.81
N SER A 531 11.59 -59.51 -2.58
CA SER A 531 12.38 -60.12 -1.50
C SER A 531 11.57 -60.65 -0.30
N SER A 532 10.26 -60.41 -0.24
CA SER A 532 9.43 -60.73 0.93
C SER A 532 8.09 -61.40 0.55
N ASN A 533 7.90 -62.63 1.04
CA ASN A 533 6.58 -63.24 1.26
C ASN A 533 6.13 -62.93 2.70
N SER A 534 5.70 -61.70 3.03
CA SER A 534 4.71 -61.40 4.10
C SER A 534 4.40 -59.91 4.34
N GLU A 535 3.10 -59.67 4.57
CA GLU A 535 2.42 -58.54 5.24
C GLU A 535 2.50 -57.10 4.68
N GLU A 536 1.43 -56.73 3.95
CA GLU A 536 1.10 -55.40 3.43
C GLU A 536 1.17 -54.23 4.45
N LYS A 537 0.98 -54.51 5.75
CA LYS A 537 1.05 -53.49 6.83
C LYS A 537 2.48 -53.00 7.09
N ASN A 538 3.49 -53.85 6.87
CA ASN A 538 4.89 -53.47 7.03
C ASN A 538 5.36 -52.59 5.86
N THR A 539 4.89 -52.88 4.64
CA THR A 539 5.21 -52.11 3.44
C THR A 539 4.66 -50.67 3.52
N LEU A 540 3.42 -50.47 3.98
CA LEU A 540 2.86 -49.12 4.17
C LEU A 540 3.60 -48.32 5.26
N LEU A 541 4.03 -48.96 6.35
CA LEU A 541 4.80 -48.30 7.41
C LEU A 541 6.21 -47.92 6.93
N VAL A 542 6.83 -48.76 6.10
CA VAL A 542 8.12 -48.47 5.45
C VAL A 542 7.98 -47.33 4.44
N ILE A 543 6.92 -47.31 3.62
CA ILE A 543 6.61 -46.19 2.73
C ILE A 543 6.44 -44.89 3.53
N PHE A 544 5.61 -44.92 4.58
CA PHE A 544 5.37 -43.74 5.41
C PHE A 544 6.65 -43.24 6.08
N ARG A 545 7.49 -44.13 6.62
CA ARG A 545 8.80 -43.77 7.19
C ARG A 545 9.76 -43.20 6.15
N CYS A 546 9.82 -43.80 4.96
CA CYS A 546 10.66 -43.30 3.87
C CYS A 546 10.17 -41.93 3.39
N VAL A 547 8.87 -41.74 3.20
CA VAL A 547 8.29 -40.45 2.82
C VAL A 547 8.51 -39.42 3.93
N ALA A 548 8.30 -39.75 5.20
CA ALA A 548 8.50 -38.84 6.32
C ALA A 548 9.96 -38.36 6.48
N ILE A 549 10.95 -39.21 6.16
CA ILE A 549 12.38 -38.86 6.21
C ILE A 549 12.84 -38.15 4.93
N LEU A 550 12.32 -38.56 3.77
CA LEU A 550 12.72 -38.01 2.47
C LEU A 550 12.04 -36.66 2.16
N PHE A 551 10.81 -36.46 2.60
CA PHE A 551 10.01 -35.28 2.27
C PHE A 551 10.65 -33.95 2.73
N PRO A 552 11.17 -33.83 3.97
CA PRO A 552 11.92 -32.64 4.38
C PRO A 552 13.26 -32.53 3.64
N THR A 553 13.99 -33.63 3.48
CA THR A 553 15.35 -33.62 2.89
C THR A 553 15.40 -33.24 1.40
N PHE A 554 14.30 -33.42 0.67
CA PHE A 554 14.18 -32.99 -0.73
C PHE A 554 13.71 -31.54 -0.91
N GLY A 555 13.45 -30.81 0.19
CA GLY A 555 13.04 -29.41 0.16
C GLY A 555 11.56 -29.19 -0.15
N LEU A 556 10.71 -30.23 -0.10
CA LEU A 556 9.27 -30.08 -0.35
C LEU A 556 8.58 -29.21 0.71
N THR A 557 9.18 -29.05 1.89
CA THR A 557 8.80 -28.09 2.94
C THR A 557 8.89 -26.64 2.46
N TRP A 558 9.74 -26.33 1.49
CA TRP A 558 9.85 -24.99 0.89
C TRP A 558 8.66 -24.60 0.02
N SER A 559 7.84 -25.56 -0.42
CA SER A 559 6.56 -25.25 -1.08
C SER A 559 5.58 -24.52 -0.16
N LEU A 560 5.69 -24.73 1.17
CA LEU A 560 4.95 -23.95 2.18
C LEU A 560 5.48 -22.52 2.28
N GLY A 561 6.78 -22.32 2.07
CA GLY A 561 7.42 -20.99 1.96
C GLY A 561 6.98 -20.20 0.73
N VAL A 562 6.69 -20.89 -0.39
CA VAL A 562 6.03 -20.24 -1.55
C VAL A 562 4.59 -19.83 -1.21
N GLY A 563 3.87 -20.64 -0.44
CA GLY A 563 2.55 -20.27 0.10
C GLY A 563 2.58 -19.04 1.01
N LEU A 564 3.69 -18.83 1.73
CA LEU A 564 3.96 -17.64 2.54
C LEU A 564 4.11 -16.37 1.69
N MET A 565 4.68 -16.47 0.49
CA MET A 565 4.78 -15.34 -0.45
C MET A 565 3.42 -14.98 -1.08
N VAL A 566 2.50 -15.94 -1.18
CA VAL A 566 1.14 -15.72 -1.71
C VAL A 566 0.16 -15.26 -0.61
N ALA A 567 0.36 -15.68 0.63
CA ALA A 567 -0.46 -15.32 1.79
C ALA A 567 0.41 -14.95 3.01
N PRO A 568 1.09 -13.78 2.98
CA PRO A 568 2.06 -13.38 4.01
C PRO A 568 1.45 -13.16 5.41
N GLN A 569 0.11 -13.08 5.49
CA GLN A 569 -0.64 -12.75 6.70
C GLN A 569 -1.00 -13.98 7.57
N ASN A 570 -0.70 -15.19 7.11
CA ASN A 570 -1.11 -16.41 7.82
C ASN A 570 -0.06 -16.86 8.85
N LEU A 571 -0.34 -16.56 10.11
CA LEU A 571 0.52 -16.92 11.25
C LEU A 571 0.83 -18.42 11.35
N GLY A 572 -0.14 -19.26 11.00
CA GLY A 572 0.04 -20.72 10.98
C GLY A 572 1.08 -21.17 9.96
N LEU A 573 1.15 -20.50 8.79
CA LEU A 573 2.11 -20.82 7.74
C LEU A 573 3.55 -20.42 8.12
N HIS A 574 3.76 -19.27 8.77
CA HIS A 574 5.07 -18.83 9.28
C HIS A 574 5.63 -19.80 10.33
N VAL A 575 4.82 -20.13 11.35
CA VAL A 575 5.21 -21.06 12.43
C VAL A 575 5.50 -22.46 11.87
N THR A 576 4.66 -22.91 10.92
CA THR A 576 4.81 -24.23 10.30
C THR A 576 6.05 -24.29 9.40
N PHE A 577 6.35 -23.24 8.63
CA PHE A 577 7.55 -23.13 7.81
C PHE A 577 8.84 -23.14 8.66
N ALA A 578 8.88 -22.38 9.75
CA ALA A 578 10.01 -22.36 10.68
C ALA A 578 10.25 -23.73 11.35
N LEU A 579 9.17 -24.39 11.81
CA LEU A 579 9.24 -25.74 12.37
C LEU A 579 9.77 -26.76 11.34
N PHE A 580 9.26 -26.77 10.12
CA PHE A 580 9.70 -27.72 9.10
C PHE A 580 11.12 -27.47 8.61
N ASN A 581 11.59 -26.22 8.54
CA ASN A 581 12.98 -25.91 8.22
C ASN A 581 13.96 -26.39 9.31
N SER A 582 13.59 -26.30 10.58
CA SER A 582 14.41 -26.85 11.69
C SER A 582 14.50 -28.39 11.67
N LEU A 583 13.41 -29.07 11.28
CA LEU A 583 13.35 -30.53 11.17
C LEU A 583 14.00 -31.08 9.89
N GLN A 584 14.19 -30.25 8.86
CA GLN A 584 14.72 -30.63 7.56
C GLN A 584 16.15 -31.19 7.63
N VAL A 585 16.97 -30.70 8.57
CA VAL A 585 18.39 -31.06 8.65
C VAL A 585 18.68 -32.06 9.80
N CYS A 586 17.93 -32.00 10.90
CA CYS A 586 18.14 -32.84 12.08
C CYS A 586 17.45 -34.21 12.05
N GLY A 587 16.61 -34.50 11.05
CA GLY A 587 15.75 -35.70 11.03
C GLY A 587 16.42 -37.03 10.66
N HIS A 588 17.76 -37.13 10.64
CA HIS A 588 18.48 -38.26 10.03
C HIS A 588 19.32 -39.12 10.98
#